data_AF-A0A3N4LKE5-F1
#
_entry.id   AF-A0A3N4LKE5-F1
#
_cell.length_a   1.000
_cell.length_b   1.000
_cell.length_c   1.000
_cell.angle_alpha   90.00
_cell.angle_beta   90.00
_cell.angle_gamma   90.00
#
_symmetry.space_group_name_H-M   'P 1'
#
loop_
_entity.id
_entity.type
_entity.pdbx_description
1 polymer ?
#
loop_
_entity_poly.entity_id
_entity_poly.type
_entity_poly.pdbx_seq_one_letter_code
_entity_poly.pdbx_strand_id
1 'polypeptide(L)' 'GDTRIMVATSAWGMGINDSHVERVIQWRVGAIPTLDTLIQHFGRCARNPLLQGVCIAFVEQSCV' A
#
# COMPACT_ATOMS: atom_id res chain seq x y z
N GLY A 1 11.97 -8.41 -10.70
CA GLY A 1 12.41 -9.65 -10.05
C GLY A 1 11.20 -10.52 -9.81
N ASP A 2 11.36 -11.82 -9.69
CA ASP A 2 10.26 -12.82 -9.63
C ASP A 2 9.52 -12.85 -8.28
N THR A 3 9.62 -11.78 -7.49
CA THR A 3 9.05 -11.69 -6.15
C THR A 3 7.57 -11.37 -6.22
N ARG A 4 6.73 -12.31 -5.77
CA ARG A 4 5.26 -12.14 -5.75
C ARG A 4 4.75 -11.22 -4.64
N ILE A 5 5.39 -11.24 -3.48
CA ILE A 5 4.98 -10.47 -2.31
C ILE A 5 6.22 -9.83 -1.72
N MET A 6 6.11 -8.56 -1.38
CA MET A 6 7.16 -7.85 -0.71
C MET A 6 6.58 -7.08 0.46
N VAL A 7 7.21 -7.23 1.62
CA VAL A 7 6.81 -6.58 2.87
C VAL A 7 7.86 -5.52 3.16
N ALA A 8 7.41 -4.29 3.40
CA ALA A 8 8.31 -3.20 3.68
C ALA A 8 7.67 -2.15 4.59
N THR A 9 8.53 -1.33 5.20
CA THR A 9 8.12 -0.11 5.91
C THR A 9 7.93 1.04 4.92
N SER A 10 7.53 2.22 5.42
CA SER A 10 7.39 3.43 4.62
C SER A 10 8.66 3.83 3.85
N ALA A 11 9.84 3.33 4.25
CA ALA A 11 11.09 3.52 3.53
C ALA A 11 11.03 3.02 2.08
N TRP A 12 10.19 2.02 1.79
CA TRP A 12 9.98 1.51 0.45
C TRP A 12 8.91 2.27 -0.35
N GLY A 13 8.09 3.08 0.33
CA GLY A 13 7.04 3.88 -0.30
C GLY A 13 7.55 5.01 -1.20
N MET A 14 8.81 5.42 -1.02
CA MET A 14 9.45 6.54 -1.73
C MET A 14 10.36 6.02 -2.83
N GLY A 15 10.01 6.27 -4.09
CA GLY A 15 10.92 6.06 -5.23
C GLY A 15 10.75 4.76 -6.01
N ILE A 16 9.88 3.83 -5.58
CA ILE A 16 9.65 2.60 -6.34
C ILE A 16 8.47 2.75 -7.28
N ASN A 17 8.73 2.40 -8.54
CA ASN A 17 7.81 2.45 -9.65
C ASN A 17 7.63 1.07 -10.25
N ASP A 18 6.86 0.23 -9.56
CA ASP A 18 6.42 -1.05 -10.10
C ASP A 18 4.99 -0.87 -10.64
N SER A 19 4.83 -1.06 -11.95
CA SER A 19 3.57 -0.91 -12.66
C SER A 19 2.61 -2.10 -12.51
N HIS A 20 3.09 -3.23 -11.97
CA HIS A 20 2.37 -4.50 -11.89
C HIS A 20 1.83 -4.81 -10.49
N VAL A 21 1.83 -3.82 -9.59
CA VAL A 21 1.29 -3.99 -8.23
C VAL A 21 -0.23 -4.05 -8.28
N GLU A 22 -0.77 -5.27 -8.18
CA GLU A 22 -2.21 -5.54 -8.14
C GLU A 22 -2.84 -5.31 -6.77
N ARG A 23 -2.06 -5.43 -5.70
CA ARG A 23 -2.57 -5.35 -4.33
C ARG A 23 -1.62 -4.59 -3.42
N VAL A 24 -2.19 -3.67 -2.64
CA VAL A 24 -1.48 -2.98 -1.56
C VAL A 24 -2.19 -3.27 -0.25
N ILE A 25 -1.43 -3.77 0.72
CA ILE A 25 -1.92 -4.08 2.07
C ILE A 25 -1.31 -3.06 3.02
N GLN A 26 -2.15 -2.18 3.58
CA GLN A 26 -1.76 -1.35 4.70
C GLN A 26 -2.04 -2.11 6.00
N TRP A 27 -0.98 -2.62 6.63
CA TRP A 27 -1.05 -3.15 7.98
C TRP A 27 -1.05 -2.00 9.00
N ARG A 28 -1.90 -2.08 10.02
CA ARG A 28 -1.97 -1.12 11.13
C ARG A 28 -2.13 0.33 10.70
N VAL A 29 -3.35 0.68 10.31
CA VAL A 29 -3.68 2.07 9.91
C VAL A 29 -3.37 3.07 11.04
N GLY A 30 -3.49 2.68 12.31
CA GLY A 30 -3.14 3.55 13.44
C GLY A 30 -1.66 3.95 13.50
N ALA A 31 -0.78 3.24 12.80
CA ALA A 31 0.63 3.60 12.68
C ALA A 31 0.92 4.61 11.55
N ILE A 32 -0.09 4.96 10.74
CA ILE A 32 0.05 5.91 9.64
C ILE A 32 -0.26 7.33 10.13
N PRO A 33 0.66 8.29 9.94
CA PRO A 33 0.53 9.63 10.54
C PRO A 33 -0.57 10.48 9.89
N THR A 34 -0.84 10.28 8.60
CA THR A 34 -1.80 11.09 7.84
C THR A 34 -2.52 10.29 6.75
N LEU A 35 -3.73 10.72 6.40
CA LEU A 35 -4.47 10.18 5.26
C LEU A 35 -3.68 10.31 3.95
N ASP A 36 -2.94 11.40 3.76
CA ASP A 36 -2.12 11.59 2.57
C ASP A 36 -1.06 10.48 2.42
N THR A 37 -0.47 10.04 3.53
CA THR A 37 0.48 8.92 3.54
C THR A 37 -0.20 7.62 3.09
N LEU A 38 -1.42 7.38 3.57
CA LEU A 38 -2.23 6.22 3.16
C LEU A 38 -2.55 6.26 1.66
N ILE A 39 -2.99 7.42 1.16
CA ILE A 39 -3.30 7.63 -0.26
C ILE A 39 -2.05 7.41 -1.12
N GLN A 40 -0.88 7.90 -0.68
CA GLN A 40 0.38 7.69 -1.40
C GLN A 40 0.79 6.21 -1.47
N HIS A 41 0.50 5.43 -0.43
CA HIS A 41 0.72 3.99 -0.44
C HIS A 41 -0.25 3.28 -1.41
N PHE A 42 -1.54 3.63 -1.36
CA PHE A 42 -2.56 3.04 -2.23
C PHE A 42 -2.38 3.42 -3.71
N GLY A 43 -1.92 4.63 -4.00
CA GLY A 43 -1.58 5.09 -5.36
C GLY A 43 -0.38 4.36 -5.99
N ARG A 44 0.23 3.40 -5.30
CA ARG A 44 1.21 2.46 -5.88
C ARG A 44 0.52 1.30 -6.59
N CYS A 45 -0.72 1.01 -6.24
CA CYS A 45 -1.51 -0.02 -6.88
C CYS A 45 -1.99 0.46 -8.26
N ALA A 46 -2.08 -0.46 -9.23
CA ALA A 46 -2.73 -0.23 -10.53
C ALA A 46 -2.26 1.03 -11.30
N ARG A 47 -0.94 1.27 -11.32
CA ARG A 47 -0.36 2.31 -12.17
C ARG A 47 -0.56 2.07 -13.66
N ASN A 48 -0.74 0.80 -14.05
CA ASN A 48 -1.19 0.44 -15.37
C ASN A 48 -2.73 0.61 -15.45
N PRO A 49 -3.26 1.46 -16.35
CA PRO A 49 -4.71 1.66 -16.51
C PRO A 49 -5.47 0.38 -16.87
N LEU A 50 -4.79 -0.65 -17.36
CA LEU A 50 -5.37 -1.94 -17.73
C LEU A 50 -5.49 -2.91 -16.53
N LEU A 51 -4.90 -2.56 -15.38
CA LEU A 51 -4.94 -3.40 -14.18
C LEU A 51 -5.92 -2.83 -13.17
N GLN A 52 -6.71 -3.71 -12.55
CA GLN A 52 -7.53 -3.34 -11.41
C GLN A 52 -6.75 -3.60 -10.12
N GLY A 53 -6.58 -2.55 -9.33
CA GLY A 53 -5.88 -2.59 -8.06
C GLY A 53 -6.83 -2.79 -6.88
N VAL A 54 -6.38 -3.53 -5.86
CA VAL A 54 -7.10 -3.68 -4.59
C VAL A 54 -6.25 -3.15 -3.43
N CYS A 55 -6.81 -2.20 -2.69
CA CYS A 55 -6.19 -1.65 -1.49
C CYS A 55 -6.92 -2.17 -0.25
N ILE A 56 -6.19 -2.80 0.67
CA ILE A 56 -6.75 -3.38 1.90
C ILE A 56 -6.11 -2.69 3.10
N ALA A 57 -6.93 -2.12 3.97
CA ALA A 57 -6.50 -1.45 5.18
C ALA A 57 -6.89 -2.30 6.40
N PHE A 58 -5.91 -2.70 7.21
CA PHE A 58 -6.15 -3.33 8.50
C PHE A 58 -6.14 -2.27 9.60
N VAL A 59 -7.32 -2.02 10.15
CA VAL A 59 -7.51 -1.12 11.29
C VAL A 59 -7.37 -1.90 12.59
N GLU A 60 -6.65 -1.35 13.54
CA GLU A 60 -6.67 -1.86 14.90
C GLU A 60 -8.08 -1.71 15.50
N GLN A 61 -8.50 -2.71 16.26
CA GLN A 61 -9.72 -2.59 17.05
C GLN A 61 -9.48 -1.50 18.09
N SER A 62 -10.15 -0.37 17.93
CA SER A 62 -10.21 0.66 18.98
C SER A 62 -10.95 0.05 20.17
N CYS A 63 -10.22 -0.27 21.24
CA CYS A 63 -10.84 -0.52 22.53
C CYS A 63 -11.50 0.80 22.97
N VAL A 64 -12.83 0.81 22.94
CA VAL A 64 -13.67 1.91 23.45
C VAL A 64 -13.71 1.81 24.97
#